data_AF-A0A3D4BB48-F1
#
_entry.id   AF-A0A3D4BB48-F1
#
_cell.length_a   1.000
_cell.length_b   1.000
_cell.length_c   1.000
_cell.angle_alpha   90.00
_cell.angle_beta   90.00
_cell.angle_gamma   90.00
#
_symmetry.space_group_name_H-M   'P 1'
#
loop_
_entity.id
_entity.type
_entity.pdbx_description
1 polymer ?
#
loop_
_entity_poly.entity_id
_entity_poly.type
_entity_poly.pdbx_seq_one_letter_code
_entity_poly.pdbx_strand_id
1 'polypeptide(L)'
;AIARNSTGRADYIDTPDKIVTLFQEEVQQLQDIAVQGVKMSLRLSKDIQPRQIYRVIPDIIDLSHTALSDRDIMVDIGTVDKQNGQTLLIDFMLPSRAPGRYRIAQAELAYTVPGETPINESVRSDVIIMLSDDESQTQDQDGHVINIVERVTAYQLQLEAREAVNTGKLDVATVKLREAATRLLEMGEAELAAEAEKEAVNLEEQGEMSATGTKKLQYGTRKLTQRLDG
;
A
#
# COMPACT_ATOMS: atom_id res chain seq x y z
N ALA A 1 -14.35 15.38 -11.93
CA ALA A 1 -14.20 14.09 -11.20
C ALA A 1 -13.88 12.98 -12.20
N ILE A 2 -12.61 12.82 -12.60
CA ILE A 2 -12.17 11.83 -13.63
C ILE A 2 -10.85 11.13 -13.20
N ALA A 3 -10.69 10.76 -11.93
CA ALA A 3 -9.50 10.03 -11.47
C ALA A 3 -9.77 9.15 -10.22
N ARG A 4 -10.96 8.55 -10.11
CA ARG A 4 -11.28 7.64 -8.99
C ARG A 4 -11.42 6.16 -9.37
N ASN A 5 -11.46 5.83 -10.66
CA ASN A 5 -11.68 4.45 -11.12
C ASN A 5 -10.59 3.92 -12.06
N SER A 6 -9.50 4.66 -12.29
CA SER A 6 -8.32 4.08 -12.91
C SER A 6 -7.36 3.68 -11.79
N THR A 7 -6.93 2.43 -11.79
CA THR A 7 -5.72 1.97 -11.08
C THR A 7 -4.43 2.63 -11.60
N GLY A 8 -4.57 3.70 -12.39
CA GLY A 8 -3.50 4.46 -13.03
C GLY A 8 -2.79 5.41 -12.06
N ARG A 9 -1.50 5.61 -12.32
CA ARG A 9 -0.61 6.49 -11.57
C ARG A 9 -0.99 7.95 -11.76
N ALA A 10 -0.80 8.73 -10.70
CA ALA A 10 -0.84 10.19 -10.76
C ALA A 10 0.47 10.69 -10.18
N ASP A 11 1.35 11.24 -11.02
CA ASP A 11 2.61 11.84 -10.60
C ASP A 11 2.47 13.37 -10.46
N TYR A 12 3.12 13.95 -9.44
CA TYR A 12 3.15 15.40 -9.24
C TYR A 12 4.34 16.02 -9.97
N ILE A 13 4.06 17.10 -10.69
CA ILE A 13 5.03 17.84 -11.48
C ILE A 13 5.13 19.24 -10.89
N ASP A 14 6.27 19.55 -10.26
CA ASP A 14 6.57 20.85 -9.66
C ASP A 14 7.29 21.79 -10.64
N THR A 15 7.95 21.25 -11.68
CA THR A 15 8.60 22.02 -12.75
C THR A 15 8.28 21.45 -14.14
N PRO A 16 8.06 22.30 -15.17
CA PRO A 16 7.73 21.86 -16.53
C PRO A 16 8.73 20.88 -17.15
N ASP A 17 10.01 20.96 -16.77
CA ASP A 17 11.08 20.12 -17.31
C ASP A 17 10.95 18.64 -16.92
N LYS A 18 10.28 18.33 -15.79
CA LYS A 18 10.05 16.95 -15.35
C LYS A 18 8.98 16.22 -16.18
N ILE A 19 8.17 16.94 -16.97
CA ILE A 19 7.10 16.35 -17.79
C ILE A 19 7.66 15.40 -18.83
N VAL A 20 8.77 15.76 -19.48
CA VAL A 20 9.36 14.95 -20.56
C VAL A 20 9.90 13.64 -20.01
N THR A 21 10.59 13.68 -18.87
CA THR A 21 11.11 12.48 -18.19
C THR A 21 9.98 11.59 -17.70
N LEU A 22 8.97 12.14 -17.01
CA LEU A 22 7.82 11.37 -16.54
C LEU A 22 7.03 10.74 -17.69
N PHE A 23 6.84 11.46 -18.79
CA PHE A 23 6.16 10.91 -19.97
C PHE A 23 6.98 9.79 -20.62
N GLN A 24 8.31 9.93 -20.70
CA GLN A 24 9.19 8.88 -21.21
C GLN A 24 9.18 7.64 -20.32
N GLU A 25 9.22 7.82 -19.00
CA GLU A 25 9.06 6.73 -18.02
C GLU A 25 7.72 6.01 -18.20
N GLU A 26 6.62 6.76 -18.38
CA GLU A 26 5.29 6.18 -18.57
C GLU A 26 5.18 5.40 -19.89
N VAL A 27 5.74 5.94 -20.99
CA VAL A 27 5.76 5.24 -22.29
C VAL A 27 6.62 3.98 -22.24
N GLN A 28 7.75 4.00 -21.53
CA GLN A 28 8.60 2.84 -21.35
C GLN A 28 7.89 1.76 -20.53
N GLN A 29 7.23 2.12 -19.42
CA GLN A 29 6.44 1.20 -18.61
C GLN A 29 5.30 0.52 -19.40
N LEU A 30 4.64 1.24 -20.32
CA LEU A 30 3.63 0.65 -21.19
C LEU A 30 4.20 -0.42 -22.15
N GLN A 31 5.48 -0.30 -22.53
CA GLN A 31 6.18 -1.31 -23.33
C GLN A 31 6.65 -2.51 -22.49
N ASP A 32 6.83 -2.30 -21.18
CA ASP A 32 7.34 -3.29 -20.23
C ASP A 32 6.25 -4.05 -19.47
N ILE A 33 4.98 -3.91 -19.84
CA ILE A 33 3.89 -4.69 -19.23
C ILE A 33 4.11 -6.19 -19.46
N ALA A 34 4.16 -6.96 -18.36
CA ALA A 34 4.24 -8.41 -18.37
C ALA A 34 2.86 -9.03 -18.56
N VAL A 35 1.90 -8.60 -17.73
CA VAL A 35 0.52 -9.12 -17.72
C VAL A 35 -0.48 -8.00 -17.42
N GLN A 36 -1.69 -8.15 -17.93
CA GLN A 36 -2.78 -7.17 -17.82
C GLN A 36 -4.02 -7.77 -17.17
N GLY A 37 -4.85 -6.88 -16.61
CA GLY A 37 -6.15 -7.25 -16.04
C GLY A 37 -6.04 -8.23 -14.88
N VAL A 38 -4.95 -8.14 -14.10
CA VAL A 38 -4.66 -9.02 -12.99
C VAL A 38 -5.73 -8.85 -11.91
N LYS A 39 -6.40 -9.94 -11.59
CA LYS A 39 -7.38 -10.03 -10.50
C LYS A 39 -6.94 -11.10 -9.54
N MET A 40 -6.90 -10.76 -8.26
CA MET A 40 -6.68 -11.73 -7.20
C MET A 40 -8.00 -12.12 -6.57
N SER A 41 -8.26 -13.43 -6.52
CA SER A 41 -9.26 -13.97 -5.62
C SER A 41 -8.57 -14.59 -4.41
N LEU A 42 -9.08 -14.30 -3.21
CA LEU A 42 -8.61 -14.91 -1.96
C LEU A 42 -9.74 -15.75 -1.39
N ARG A 43 -9.52 -17.07 -1.36
CA ARG A 43 -10.39 -18.00 -0.64
C ARG A 43 -9.87 -18.19 0.78
N LEU A 44 -10.62 -17.67 1.74
CA LEU A 44 -10.26 -17.61 3.15
C LEU A 44 -10.67 -18.88 3.89
N SER A 45 -9.86 -19.26 4.88
CA SER A 45 -10.24 -20.28 5.87
C SER A 45 -11.37 -19.78 6.78
N LYS A 46 -12.06 -20.70 7.46
CA LYS A 46 -13.17 -20.35 8.36
C LYS A 46 -12.70 -19.33 9.41
N ASP A 47 -13.51 -18.30 9.62
CA ASP A 47 -13.32 -17.24 10.61
C ASP A 47 -12.05 -16.36 10.40
N ILE A 48 -11.38 -16.48 9.24
CA ILE A 48 -10.30 -15.55 8.83
C ILE A 48 -10.93 -14.35 8.13
N GLN A 49 -10.52 -13.15 8.50
CA GLN A 49 -11.02 -11.90 7.91
C GLN A 49 -9.87 -11.07 7.35
N PRO A 50 -9.94 -10.59 6.10
CA PRO A 50 -8.99 -9.61 5.59
C PRO A 50 -9.39 -8.24 6.14
N ARG A 51 -8.45 -7.53 6.77
CA ARG A 51 -8.70 -6.19 7.30
C ARG A 51 -8.41 -5.12 6.26
N GLN A 52 -7.22 -5.19 5.67
CA GLN A 52 -6.72 -4.24 4.70
C GLN A 52 -5.83 -4.92 3.67
N ILE A 53 -5.83 -4.40 2.45
CA ILE A 53 -4.98 -4.88 1.36
C ILE A 53 -4.31 -3.66 0.73
N TYR A 54 -3.00 -3.58 0.84
CA TYR A 54 -2.21 -2.53 0.21
C TYR A 54 -1.42 -3.11 -0.95
N ARG A 55 -1.42 -2.42 -2.09
CA ARG A 55 -0.26 -2.49 -2.97
C ARG A 55 0.84 -1.69 -2.31
N VAL A 56 2.04 -2.25 -2.25
CA VAL A 56 3.23 -1.57 -1.72
C VAL A 56 4.31 -1.41 -2.77
N ILE A 57 4.33 -2.21 -3.83
CA ILE A 57 5.17 -1.97 -5.02
C ILE A 57 4.25 -1.91 -6.24
N PRO A 58 4.35 -0.87 -7.09
CA PRO A 58 5.36 0.20 -7.06
C PRO A 58 5.05 1.35 -6.10
N ASP A 59 3.81 1.55 -5.66
CA ASP A 59 3.43 2.64 -4.76
C ASP A 59 2.45 2.13 -3.70
N ILE A 60 2.48 2.70 -2.51
CA ILE A 60 1.53 2.41 -1.43
C ILE A 60 0.15 2.91 -1.81
N ILE A 61 -0.77 1.99 -2.08
CA ILE A 61 -2.17 2.26 -2.42
C ILE A 61 -3.06 1.26 -1.68
N ASP A 62 -4.10 1.77 -1.03
CA ASP A 62 -5.16 0.96 -0.45
C ASP A 62 -6.02 0.36 -1.57
N LEU A 63 -6.04 -0.96 -1.67
CA LEU A 63 -6.82 -1.69 -2.65
C LEU A 63 -8.16 -2.10 -2.02
N SER A 64 -9.24 -1.52 -2.56
CA SER A 64 -10.58 -1.98 -2.27
C SER A 64 -10.76 -3.43 -2.71
N HIS A 65 -11.47 -4.21 -1.90
CA HIS A 65 -11.84 -5.58 -2.22
C HIS A 65 -13.36 -5.74 -2.22
N THR A 66 -13.84 -6.67 -3.04
CA THR A 66 -15.26 -7.01 -3.13
C THR A 66 -15.48 -8.41 -2.57
N ALA A 67 -16.41 -8.56 -1.64
CA ALA A 67 -16.83 -9.89 -1.18
C ALA A 67 -17.66 -10.59 -2.27
N LEU A 68 -17.21 -11.76 -2.71
CA LEU A 68 -17.94 -12.64 -3.62
C LEU A 68 -18.84 -13.61 -2.83
N SER A 69 -18.38 -14.01 -1.65
CA SER A 69 -19.06 -14.87 -0.69
C SER A 69 -18.54 -14.55 0.73
N ASP A 70 -19.06 -15.22 1.76
CA ASP A 70 -18.57 -15.09 3.14
C ASP A 70 -17.06 -15.35 3.29
N ARG A 71 -16.45 -16.09 2.35
CA ARG A 71 -15.05 -16.55 2.43
C ARG A 71 -14.26 -16.33 1.15
N ASP A 72 -14.83 -15.69 0.15
CA ASP A 72 -14.14 -15.39 -1.10
C ASP A 72 -14.19 -13.88 -1.34
N ILE A 73 -13.03 -13.25 -1.50
CA ILE A 73 -12.92 -11.86 -1.89
C ILE A 73 -12.18 -11.73 -3.22
N MET A 74 -12.48 -10.66 -3.96
CA MET A 74 -11.79 -10.28 -5.19
C MET A 74 -11.14 -8.91 -5.03
N VAL A 75 -9.91 -8.79 -5.51
CA VAL A 75 -9.11 -7.56 -5.56
C VAL A 75 -8.67 -7.33 -7.00
N ASP A 76 -8.88 -6.11 -7.51
CA ASP A 76 -8.35 -5.69 -8.80
C ASP A 76 -6.93 -5.14 -8.60
N ILE A 77 -5.94 -5.81 -9.20
CA ILE A 77 -4.52 -5.47 -9.10
C ILE A 77 -4.10 -4.60 -10.30
N GLY A 78 -4.81 -4.69 -11.43
CA GLY A 78 -4.51 -3.96 -12.65
C GLY A 78 -3.43 -4.62 -13.51
N THR A 79 -2.32 -3.92 -13.78
CA THR A 79 -1.27 -4.36 -14.70
C THR A 79 0.03 -4.62 -13.96
N VAL A 80 0.74 -5.70 -14.28
CA VAL A 80 2.05 -6.01 -13.66
C VAL A 80 3.15 -5.77 -14.69
N ASP A 81 4.16 -5.02 -14.28
CA ASP A 81 5.34 -4.66 -15.06
C ASP A 81 6.42 -5.75 -15.01
N LYS A 82 7.19 -5.92 -16.08
CA LYS A 82 8.27 -6.92 -16.19
C LYS A 82 9.47 -6.64 -15.28
N GLN A 83 9.76 -5.37 -15.01
CA GLN A 83 10.93 -4.96 -14.24
C GLN A 83 10.66 -5.01 -12.74
N ASN A 84 9.58 -4.34 -12.31
CA ASN A 84 9.34 -4.11 -10.88
C ASN A 84 8.31 -5.05 -10.26
N GLY A 85 7.52 -5.76 -11.08
CA GLY A 85 6.43 -6.59 -10.60
C GLY A 85 5.38 -5.79 -9.79
N GLN A 86 4.70 -6.48 -8.88
CA GLN A 86 3.88 -5.86 -7.84
C GLN A 86 3.99 -6.65 -6.54
N THR A 87 3.99 -5.93 -5.43
CA THR A 87 3.96 -6.52 -4.08
C THR A 87 2.73 -6.03 -3.34
N LEU A 88 2.04 -6.97 -2.69
CA LEU A 88 0.87 -6.69 -1.87
C LEU A 88 1.17 -6.99 -0.40
N LEU A 89 0.76 -6.10 0.49
CA LEU A 89 0.67 -6.33 1.93
C LEU A 89 -0.79 -6.60 2.27
N ILE A 90 -1.07 -7.76 2.88
CA ILE A 90 -2.42 -8.16 3.28
C ILE A 90 -2.44 -8.38 4.80
N ASP A 91 -3.29 -7.61 5.49
CA ASP A 91 -3.54 -7.77 6.92
C ASP A 91 -4.71 -8.75 7.13
N PHE A 92 -4.46 -9.84 7.86
CA PHE A 92 -5.46 -10.82 8.23
C PHE A 92 -5.72 -10.78 9.74
N MET A 93 -7.00 -10.80 10.11
CA MET A 93 -7.42 -11.13 11.46
C MET A 93 -7.71 -12.64 11.55
N LEU A 94 -7.16 -13.26 12.59
CA LEU A 94 -7.29 -14.69 12.85
C LEU A 94 -8.00 -14.93 14.18
N PRO A 95 -8.84 -15.97 14.29
CA PRO A 95 -9.35 -16.41 15.58
C PRO A 95 -8.21 -17.07 16.38
N SER A 96 -8.36 -17.12 17.69
CA SER A 96 -7.47 -17.94 18.53
C SER A 96 -7.55 -19.41 18.09
N ARG A 97 -6.38 -20.03 17.91
CA ARG A 97 -6.22 -21.43 17.49
C ARG A 97 -5.09 -22.04 18.31
N ALA A 98 -5.16 -23.36 18.50
CA ALA A 98 -4.04 -24.10 19.07
C ALA A 98 -2.79 -23.99 18.18
N PRO A 99 -1.59 -24.23 18.74
CA PRO A 99 -0.38 -24.37 17.93
C PRO A 99 -0.54 -25.37 16.79
N GLY A 100 0.02 -25.04 15.64
CA GLY A 100 -0.07 -25.87 14.45
C GLY A 100 0.16 -25.10 13.15
N ARG A 101 0.23 -25.87 12.06
CA ARG A 101 0.38 -25.34 10.70
C ARG A 101 -1.00 -25.19 10.05
N TYR A 102 -1.36 -23.97 9.70
CA TYR A 102 -2.67 -23.66 9.13
C TYR A 102 -2.54 -22.97 7.79
N ARG A 103 -3.27 -23.46 6.78
CA ARG A 103 -3.56 -22.67 5.59
C ARG A 103 -4.70 -21.71 5.92
N ILE A 104 -4.43 -20.41 5.86
CA ILE A 104 -5.38 -19.36 6.22
C ILE A 104 -6.09 -18.76 5.01
N ALA A 105 -5.46 -18.85 3.83
CA ALA A 105 -6.08 -18.47 2.56
C ALA A 105 -5.46 -19.26 1.40
N GLN A 106 -6.14 -19.24 0.26
CA GLN A 106 -5.57 -19.59 -1.04
C GLN A 106 -5.77 -18.39 -1.96
N ALA A 107 -4.68 -17.86 -2.48
CA ALA A 107 -4.69 -16.80 -3.47
C ALA A 107 -4.69 -17.41 -4.87
N GLU A 108 -5.56 -16.91 -5.74
CA GLU A 108 -5.58 -17.22 -7.16
C GLU A 108 -5.51 -15.92 -7.95
N LEU A 109 -4.45 -15.77 -8.76
CA LEU A 109 -4.25 -14.63 -9.65
C LEU A 109 -4.68 -15.02 -11.05
N ALA A 110 -5.71 -14.37 -11.57
CA ALA A 110 -6.13 -14.49 -12.96
C ALA A 110 -5.58 -13.30 -13.77
N TYR A 111 -5.00 -13.56 -14.94
CA TYR A 111 -4.36 -12.53 -15.76
C TYR A 111 -4.39 -12.85 -17.26
N THR A 112 -4.04 -11.83 -18.06
CA THR A 112 -3.88 -11.94 -19.52
C THR A 112 -2.46 -11.57 -19.94
N VAL A 113 -1.83 -12.41 -20.76
CA VAL A 113 -0.54 -12.11 -21.39
C VAL A 113 -0.78 -11.31 -22.69
N PRO A 114 -0.16 -10.13 -22.86
CA PRO A 114 -0.30 -9.34 -24.08
C PRO A 114 0.18 -10.10 -25.32
N GLY A 115 -0.60 -10.07 -26.40
CA GLY A 115 -0.23 -10.70 -27.68
C GLY A 115 -0.59 -12.18 -27.80
N GLU A 116 -1.15 -12.80 -26.76
CA GLU A 116 -1.65 -14.18 -26.80
C GLU A 116 -3.18 -14.23 -26.93
N THR A 117 -3.69 -15.32 -27.52
CA THR A 117 -5.15 -15.53 -27.59
C THR A 117 -5.63 -15.94 -26.20
N PRO A 118 -6.62 -15.26 -25.61
CA PRO A 118 -6.87 -15.37 -24.18
C PRO A 118 -7.37 -16.75 -23.79
N ILE A 119 -6.59 -17.42 -22.95
CA ILE A 119 -7.10 -18.27 -21.88
C ILE A 119 -6.73 -17.48 -20.63
N ASN A 120 -7.70 -17.11 -19.78
CA ASN A 120 -7.40 -16.49 -18.48
C ASN A 120 -6.46 -17.43 -17.73
N GLU A 121 -5.16 -17.12 -17.73
CA GLU A 121 -4.19 -17.90 -17.00
C GLU A 121 -4.41 -17.66 -15.53
N SER A 122 -4.21 -18.71 -14.74
CA SER A 122 -4.36 -18.63 -13.30
C SER A 122 -3.19 -19.30 -12.60
N VAL A 123 -2.56 -18.58 -11.66
CA VAL A 123 -1.63 -19.17 -10.71
C VAL A 123 -2.24 -19.17 -9.32
N ARG A 124 -2.01 -20.26 -8.57
CA ARG A 124 -2.51 -20.42 -7.20
C ARG A 124 -1.37 -20.54 -6.22
N SER A 125 -1.55 -19.94 -5.05
CA SER A 125 -0.63 -20.05 -3.92
C SER A 125 -1.40 -20.17 -2.61
N ASP A 126 -0.96 -21.06 -1.74
CA ASP A 126 -1.54 -21.21 -0.41
C ASP A 126 -0.82 -20.27 0.58
N VAL A 127 -1.59 -19.50 1.35
CA VAL A 127 -1.06 -18.71 2.47
C VAL A 127 -1.10 -19.58 3.72
N ILE A 128 0.08 -19.97 4.19
CA ILE A 128 0.27 -20.88 5.32
C ILE A 128 0.98 -20.14 6.45
N ILE A 129 0.46 -20.29 7.67
CA ILE A 129 1.10 -19.82 8.89
C ILE A 129 1.43 -20.99 9.80
N MET A 130 2.41 -20.78 10.66
CA MET A 130 2.73 -21.66 11.78
C MET A 130 2.43 -20.90 13.07
N LEU A 131 1.55 -21.46 13.89
CA LEU A 131 1.26 -20.96 15.24
C LEU A 131 2.04 -21.82 16.24
N SER A 132 2.66 -21.17 17.21
CA SER A 132 3.45 -21.81 18.27
C SER A 132 3.22 -21.09 19.59
N ASP A 133 3.18 -21.85 20.69
CA ASP A 133 3.20 -21.28 22.05
C ASP A 133 4.64 -21.11 22.56
N ASP A 134 5.64 -21.54 21.78
CA ASP A 134 7.06 -21.35 22.06
C ASP A 134 7.49 -19.95 21.64
N GLU A 135 7.73 -19.07 22.63
CA GLU A 135 8.13 -17.68 22.39
C GLU A 135 9.35 -17.58 21.47
N SER A 136 10.30 -18.50 21.56
CA SER A 136 11.51 -18.50 20.74
C SER A 136 11.23 -18.69 19.24
N GLN A 137 10.11 -19.33 18.89
CA GLN A 137 9.67 -19.55 17.50
C GLN A 137 8.79 -18.40 16.97
N THR A 138 8.34 -17.50 17.85
CA THR A 138 7.47 -16.37 17.50
C THR A 138 8.18 -15.01 17.55
N GLN A 139 9.39 -14.96 18.14
CA GLN A 139 10.20 -13.75 18.25
C GLN A 139 10.88 -13.34 16.93
N ASP A 140 11.04 -14.28 15.99
CA ASP A 140 11.66 -13.99 14.69
C ASP A 140 10.64 -13.32 13.77
N GLN A 141 10.47 -12.01 13.95
CA GLN A 141 9.71 -11.18 13.03
C GLN A 141 10.55 -10.90 11.78
N ASP A 142 9.98 -11.16 10.62
CA ASP A 142 10.64 -10.83 9.35
C ASP A 142 10.82 -9.31 9.25
N GLY A 143 12.07 -8.85 9.38
CA GLY A 143 12.41 -7.43 9.38
C GLY A 143 12.03 -6.71 8.07
N HIS A 144 11.96 -7.44 6.94
CA HIS A 144 11.48 -6.86 5.69
C HIS A 144 9.99 -6.57 5.75
N VAL A 145 9.19 -7.52 6.27
CA VAL A 145 7.74 -7.32 6.46
C VAL A 145 7.48 -6.19 7.46
N ILE A 146 8.21 -6.14 8.58
CA ILE A 146 8.06 -5.07 9.57
C ILE A 146 8.37 -3.70 8.96
N ASN A 147 9.44 -3.58 8.16
CA ASN A 147 9.77 -2.34 7.47
C ASN A 147 8.64 -1.88 6.51
N ILE A 148 8.06 -2.81 5.75
CA ILE A 148 6.90 -2.50 4.89
C ILE A 148 5.70 -2.03 5.73
N VAL A 149 5.40 -2.72 6.84
CA VAL A 149 4.29 -2.36 7.74
C VAL A 149 4.48 -0.96 8.32
N GLU A 150 5.68 -0.60 8.74
CA GLU A 150 5.99 0.73 9.27
C GLU A 150 5.78 1.83 8.21
N ARG A 151 6.21 1.59 6.97
CA ARG A 151 5.99 2.51 5.84
C ARG A 151 4.51 2.68 5.51
N VAL A 152 3.75 1.58 5.50
CA VAL A 152 2.30 1.62 5.32
C VAL A 152 1.62 2.37 6.47
N THR A 153 2.10 2.22 7.70
CA THR A 153 1.53 2.90 8.86
C THR A 153 1.78 4.42 8.79
N ALA A 154 2.97 4.87 8.40
CA ALA A 154 3.24 6.29 8.16
C ALA A 154 2.31 6.88 7.07
N TYR A 155 2.05 6.12 6.00
CA TYR A 155 1.06 6.48 4.98
C TYR A 155 -0.37 6.55 5.55
N GLN A 156 -0.79 5.59 6.36
CA GLN A 156 -2.11 5.61 7.02
C GLN A 156 -2.28 6.85 7.92
N LEU A 157 -1.28 7.18 8.74
CA LEU A 157 -1.31 8.36 9.59
C LEU A 157 -1.46 9.65 8.77
N GLN A 158 -0.80 9.75 7.62
CA GLN A 158 -0.98 10.87 6.67
C GLN A 158 -2.43 10.93 6.17
N LEU A 159 -3.02 9.80 5.77
CA LEU A 159 -4.41 9.75 5.31
C LEU A 159 -5.40 10.16 6.42
N GLU A 160 -5.20 9.64 7.62
CA GLU A 160 -6.01 9.94 8.81
C GLU A 160 -5.93 11.42 9.19
N ALA A 161 -4.73 12.01 9.16
CA ALA A 161 -4.54 13.43 9.40
C ALA A 161 -5.33 14.27 8.40
N ARG A 162 -5.25 13.94 7.11
CA ARG A 162 -5.98 14.65 6.07
C ARG A 162 -7.50 14.54 6.25
N GLU A 163 -8.00 13.36 6.60
CA GLU A 163 -9.42 13.18 6.87
C GLU A 163 -9.88 13.94 8.12
N ALA A 164 -9.03 14.00 9.15
CA ALA A 164 -9.28 14.83 10.32
C ALA A 164 -9.36 16.32 9.95
N VAL A 165 -8.47 16.84 9.08
CA VAL A 165 -8.59 18.21 8.54
C VAL A 165 -9.91 18.40 7.78
N ASN A 166 -10.25 17.48 6.87
CA ASN A 166 -11.49 17.55 6.08
C ASN A 166 -12.75 17.57 6.96
N THR A 167 -12.69 16.94 8.13
CA THR A 167 -13.79 16.86 9.09
C THR A 167 -13.71 17.91 10.21
N GLY A 168 -12.77 18.86 10.12
CA GLY A 168 -12.60 19.96 11.08
C GLY A 168 -11.99 19.55 12.43
N LYS A 169 -11.42 18.34 12.53
CA LYS A 169 -10.79 17.80 13.74
C LYS A 169 -9.30 18.12 13.77
N LEU A 170 -8.96 19.40 13.88
CA LEU A 170 -7.59 19.87 13.74
C LEU A 170 -6.64 19.27 14.79
N ASP A 171 -7.06 19.15 16.05
CA ASP A 171 -6.25 18.53 17.11
C ASP A 171 -5.85 17.08 16.76
N VAL A 172 -6.81 16.31 16.20
CA VAL A 172 -6.56 14.94 15.76
C VAL A 172 -5.58 14.92 14.58
N ALA A 173 -5.75 15.83 13.62
CA ALA A 173 -4.86 15.94 12.47
C ALA A 173 -3.42 16.22 12.89
N THR A 174 -3.23 17.17 13.82
CA THR A 174 -1.92 17.54 14.35
C THR A 174 -1.24 16.36 15.04
N VAL A 175 -1.94 15.63 15.92
CA VAL A 175 -1.39 14.45 16.59
C VAL A 175 -0.94 13.40 15.55
N LYS A 176 -1.79 13.14 14.55
CA LYS A 176 -1.49 12.17 13.49
C LYS A 176 -0.28 12.56 12.63
N LEU A 177 -0.10 13.85 12.34
CA LEU A 177 1.09 14.32 11.63
C LEU A 177 2.37 14.17 12.46
N ARG A 178 2.33 14.44 13.77
CA ARG A 178 3.51 14.24 14.65
C ARG A 178 3.86 12.76 14.83
N GLU A 179 2.84 11.90 14.94
CA GLU A 179 3.05 10.44 14.93
C GLU A 179 3.70 10.00 13.62
N ALA A 180 3.23 10.51 12.47
CA ALA A 180 3.83 10.23 11.18
C ALA A 180 5.28 10.76 11.10
N ALA A 181 5.54 11.98 11.58
CA ALA A 181 6.87 12.57 11.60
C ALA A 181 7.88 11.71 12.38
N THR A 182 7.47 11.22 13.55
CA THR A 182 8.30 10.34 14.40
C THR A 182 8.65 9.06 13.66
N ARG A 183 7.65 8.35 13.11
CA ARG A 183 7.88 7.10 12.37
C ARG A 183 8.74 7.30 11.12
N LEU A 184 8.49 8.38 10.37
CA LEU A 184 9.29 8.73 9.19
C LEU A 184 10.76 8.96 9.57
N LEU A 185 11.01 9.64 10.70
CA LEU A 185 12.37 9.87 11.19
C LEU A 185 13.06 8.57 11.60
N GLU A 186 12.35 7.68 12.31
CA GLU A 186 12.83 6.35 12.70
C GLU A 186 13.21 5.48 11.48
N MET A 187 12.49 5.62 10.37
CA MET A 187 12.78 4.96 9.09
C MET A 187 13.88 5.65 8.26
N GLY A 188 14.46 6.75 8.74
CA GLY A 188 15.49 7.53 8.03
C GLY A 188 14.96 8.50 6.97
N GLU A 189 13.65 8.72 6.90
CA GLU A 189 12.99 9.62 5.93
C GLU A 189 12.95 11.06 6.46
N ALA A 190 14.12 11.61 6.79
CA ALA A 190 14.26 12.88 7.50
C ALA A 190 13.56 14.07 6.82
N GLU A 191 13.59 14.14 5.48
CA GLU A 191 12.93 15.22 4.74
C GLU A 191 11.40 15.16 4.83
N LEU A 192 10.83 13.96 4.83
CA LEU A 192 9.39 13.76 4.98
C LEU A 192 8.96 13.97 6.43
N ALA A 193 9.79 13.54 7.39
CA ALA A 193 9.56 13.78 8.81
C ALA A 193 9.51 15.29 9.13
N ALA A 194 10.48 16.05 8.62
CA ALA A 194 10.52 17.51 8.80
C ALA A 194 9.32 18.21 8.16
N GLU A 195 8.86 17.73 6.99
CA GLU A 195 7.65 18.26 6.36
C GLU A 195 6.40 17.96 7.20
N ALA A 196 6.27 16.75 7.75
CA ALA A 196 5.14 16.35 8.57
C ALA A 196 5.05 17.18 9.85
N GLU A 197 6.19 17.41 10.52
CA GLU A 197 6.24 18.28 11.71
C GLU A 197 5.89 19.72 11.38
N LYS A 198 6.42 20.26 10.28
CA LYS A 198 6.10 21.61 9.84
C LYS A 198 4.60 21.78 9.57
N GLU A 199 3.96 20.81 8.93
CA GLU A 199 2.52 20.87 8.67
C GLU A 199 1.68 20.67 9.94
N ALA A 200 2.17 19.92 10.94
CA ALA A 200 1.55 19.87 12.25
C ALA A 200 1.56 21.26 12.94
N VAL A 201 2.68 21.98 12.87
CA VAL A 201 2.80 23.36 13.38
C VAL A 201 1.88 24.31 12.62
N ASN A 202 1.83 24.24 11.29
CA ASN A 202 0.91 25.08 10.50
C ASN A 202 -0.55 24.87 10.89
N LEU A 203 -0.97 23.61 11.10
CA LEU A 203 -2.33 23.31 11.56
C LEU A 203 -2.65 23.92 12.92
N GLU A 204 -1.71 23.92 13.85
CA GLU A 204 -1.89 24.54 15.17
C GLU A 204 -1.95 26.07 15.11
N GLU A 205 -1.09 26.70 14.32
CA GLU A 205 -0.97 28.16 14.28
C GLU A 205 -2.00 28.82 13.36
N GLN A 206 -2.29 28.19 12.22
CA GLN A 206 -3.05 28.78 11.11
C GLN A 206 -4.38 28.05 10.87
N GLY A 207 -4.57 26.87 11.44
CA GLY A 207 -5.77 26.06 11.25
C GLY A 207 -5.81 25.30 9.92
N GLU A 208 -4.75 25.40 9.11
CA GLU A 208 -4.64 24.74 7.81
C GLU A 208 -3.21 24.27 7.52
N MET A 209 -3.10 23.20 6.72
CA MET A 209 -1.83 22.77 6.14
C MET A 209 -1.53 23.58 4.88
N SER A 210 -0.25 23.76 4.58
CA SER A 210 0.17 24.35 3.31
C SER A 210 -0.16 23.42 2.14
N ALA A 211 -0.57 24.00 1.01
CA ALA A 211 -0.87 23.22 -0.21
C ALA A 211 0.34 22.44 -0.73
N THR A 212 1.55 23.01 -0.57
CA THR A 212 2.80 22.38 -1.00
C THR A 212 3.18 21.22 -0.09
N GLY A 213 3.17 21.41 1.23
CA GLY A 213 3.50 20.37 2.19
C GLY A 213 2.50 19.22 2.18
N THR A 214 1.20 19.53 2.01
CA THR A 214 0.14 18.52 1.82
C THR A 214 0.45 17.61 0.64
N LYS A 215 0.84 18.18 -0.51
CA LYS A 215 1.23 17.39 -1.68
C LYS A 215 2.50 16.60 -1.42
N LYS A 216 3.55 17.24 -0.89
CA LYS A 216 4.83 16.58 -0.63
C LYS A 216 4.66 15.37 0.29
N LEU A 217 3.86 15.47 1.35
CA LEU A 217 3.53 14.36 2.23
C LEU A 217 2.71 13.28 1.52
N GLN A 218 1.68 13.65 0.75
CA GLN A 218 0.85 12.70 0.02
C GLN A 218 1.67 11.87 -0.99
N TYR A 219 2.54 12.50 -1.77
CA TYR A 219 3.35 11.80 -2.76
C TYR A 219 4.55 11.08 -2.14
N GLY A 220 5.21 11.71 -1.16
CA GLY A 220 6.36 11.12 -0.49
C GLY A 220 6.00 9.84 0.27
N THR A 221 4.91 9.85 1.04
CA THR A 221 4.47 8.67 1.79
C THR A 221 4.03 7.50 0.89
N ARG A 222 3.49 7.78 -0.30
CA ARG A 222 3.15 6.74 -1.30
C ARG A 222 4.37 6.02 -1.86
N LYS A 223 5.51 6.70 -1.95
CA LYS A 223 6.75 6.17 -2.57
C LYS A 223 7.70 5.53 -1.56
N LEU A 224 7.32 5.43 -0.28
CA LEU A 224 8.20 4.94 0.78
C LEU A 224 8.76 3.54 0.49
N THR A 225 8.00 2.67 -0.16
CA THR A 225 8.38 1.28 -0.42
C THR A 225 9.17 1.07 -1.71
N GLN A 226 9.28 2.09 -2.59
CA GLN A 226 10.09 2.03 -3.81
C GLN A 226 11.59 1.92 -3.53
N ARG A 227 12.02 2.37 -2.34
CA ARG A 227 13.44 2.44 -1.97
C ARG A 227 13.95 1.15 -1.34
N LEU A 228 13.11 0.12 -1.24
CA LEU A 228 13.47 -1.17 -0.66
C LEU A 228 14.14 -2.12 -1.67
N ASP A 229 14.07 -1.82 -2.97
CA ASP A 229 14.59 -2.65 -4.06
C ASP A 229 16.05 -2.29 -4.46
N GLY A 230 16.83 -1.70 -3.54
CA GLY A 230 18.21 -1.25 -3.76
C GLY A 230 19.26 -2.00 -2.95
#